data_AF-A0A7W1TCJ3-F1
#
_entry.id   AF-A0A7W1TCJ3-F1
#
_cell.length_a   1.000
_cell.length_b   1.000
_cell.length_c   1.000
_cell.angle_alpha   90.00
_cell.angle_beta   90.00
_cell.angle_gamma   90.00
#
_symmetry.space_group_name_H-M   'P 1'
#
loop_
_entity.id
_entity.type
_entity.pdbx_description
1 polymer ?
#
loop_
_entity_poly.entity_id
_entity_poly.type
_entity_poly.pdbx_seq_one_letter_code
_entity_poly.pdbx_strand_id
1 'polypeptide(L)'
;MDRLAIFDLDGTLVDSRADIARAANHARAALGLAPHALDTVVAFVGDGAARLIERMTPEADAAGRARALAAFEEFYGAHCCVDTVVYPGIVALLAALQAAGWTLAVATNKPDAMTRTMLAGLGLARWFA
;
A
#
# COMPACT_ATOMS: atom_id res chain seq x y z
N MET A 1 13.36 29.92 2.54
CA MET A 1 13.69 28.63 3.16
C MET A 1 12.79 27.62 2.50
N ASP A 2 13.36 26.66 1.78
CA ASP A 2 12.56 25.65 1.09
C ASP A 2 11.92 24.74 2.12
N ARG A 3 10.59 24.58 2.05
CA ARG A 3 9.81 23.76 2.98
C ARG A 3 9.46 22.44 2.30
N LEU A 4 9.73 21.32 2.96
CA LEU A 4 9.46 19.98 2.47
C LEU A 4 8.57 19.22 3.44
N ALA A 5 7.47 18.66 2.95
CA ALA A 5 6.65 17.69 3.67
C ALA A 5 6.75 16.34 2.98
N ILE A 6 7.16 15.31 3.73
CA ILE A 6 7.27 13.94 3.24
C ILE A 6 6.16 13.13 3.90
N PHE A 7 5.38 12.43 3.08
CA PHE A 7 4.26 11.62 3.52
C PHE A 7 4.56 10.15 3.28
N ASP A 8 4.17 9.29 4.21
CA ASP A 8 3.89 7.90 3.86
C ASP A 8 2.59 7.82 3.03
N LEU A 9 2.32 6.67 2.43
CA LEU A 9 1.17 6.44 1.56
C LEU A 9 0.07 5.66 2.29
N ASP A 10 0.28 4.35 2.47
CA ASP A 10 -0.69 3.42 3.04
C ASP A 10 -0.94 3.78 4.52
N GLY A 11 -2.19 4.08 4.90
CA GLY A 11 -2.52 4.48 6.27
C GLY A 11 -2.24 5.94 6.61
N THR A 12 -1.70 6.72 5.66
CA THR A 12 -1.45 8.16 5.82
C THR A 12 -2.24 8.99 4.80
N LEU A 13 -1.97 8.82 3.51
CA LEU A 13 -2.68 9.51 2.44
C LEU A 13 -3.93 8.72 2.01
N VAL A 14 -3.84 7.39 2.05
CA VAL A 14 -4.86 6.49 1.51
C VAL A 14 -5.22 5.39 2.49
N ASP A 15 -6.48 4.98 2.46
CA ASP A 15 -6.96 3.75 3.09
C ASP A 15 -6.96 2.63 2.06
N SER A 16 -5.89 1.83 2.05
CA SER A 16 -5.68 0.70 1.13
C SER A 16 -5.90 -0.68 1.79
N ARG A 17 -6.43 -0.69 3.02
CA ARG A 17 -6.49 -1.88 3.88
C ARG A 17 -7.25 -3.04 3.23
N ALA A 18 -8.38 -2.73 2.59
CA ALA A 18 -9.22 -3.74 1.93
C ALA A 18 -8.49 -4.42 0.74
N ASP A 19 -7.83 -3.63 -0.11
CA ASP A 19 -7.09 -4.15 -1.27
C ASP A 19 -5.87 -4.97 -0.84
N ILE A 20 -5.13 -4.51 0.18
CA ILE A 20 -4.01 -5.28 0.76
C ILE A 20 -4.50 -6.60 1.35
N ALA A 21 -5.60 -6.59 2.11
CA ALA A 21 -6.14 -7.81 2.70
C ALA A 21 -6.60 -8.81 1.66
N ARG A 22 -7.23 -8.34 0.59
CA ARG A 22 -7.64 -9.17 -0.55
C ARG A 22 -6.43 -9.81 -1.23
N ALA A 23 -5.39 -9.04 -1.52
CA ALA A 23 -4.17 -9.55 -2.13
C ALA A 23 -3.41 -10.54 -1.21
N ALA A 24 -3.32 -10.25 0.08
CA ALA A 24 -2.65 -11.13 1.04
C ALA A 24 -3.41 -12.46 1.22
N ASN A 25 -4.74 -12.42 1.22
CA ASN A 25 -5.55 -13.64 1.23
C ASN A 25 -5.51 -14.39 -0.10
N HIS A 26 -5.35 -13.71 -1.24
CA HIS A 26 -5.07 -14.35 -2.52
C HIS A 26 -3.75 -15.12 -2.49
N ALA A 27 -2.69 -14.52 -1.94
CA ALA A 27 -1.39 -15.18 -1.76
C ALA A 27 -1.46 -16.40 -0.83
N ARG A 28 -2.26 -16.34 0.25
CA ARG A 28 -2.52 -17.49 1.12
C ARG A 28 -3.24 -18.63 0.37
N ALA A 29 -4.22 -18.29 -0.48
CA ALA A 29 -4.93 -19.27 -1.29
C ALA A 29 -4.00 -20.01 -2.28
N ALA A 30 -2.98 -19.33 -2.82
CA ALA A 30 -1.96 -19.95 -3.68
C ALA A 30 -1.10 -21.01 -2.95
N LEU A 31 -1.15 -21.06 -1.62
CA LEU A 31 -0.54 -22.08 -0.77
C LEU A 31 -1.56 -23.06 -0.17
N GLY A 32 -2.85 -22.94 -0.52
CA GLY A 32 -3.92 -23.76 0.07
C GLY A 32 -4.28 -23.39 1.51
N LEU A 33 -3.91 -22.19 1.97
CA LEU A 33 -4.17 -21.72 3.33
C LEU A 33 -5.50 -20.95 3.41
N ALA A 34 -6.23 -21.10 4.52
CA ALA A 34 -7.47 -20.36 4.79
C ALA A 34 -7.20 -18.85 4.93
N PRO A 35 -8.15 -17.96 4.58
CA PRO A 35 -7.95 -16.51 4.70
C PRO A 35 -7.85 -16.05 6.16
N HIS A 36 -7.19 -14.90 6.37
CA HIS A 36 -7.25 -14.15 7.61
C HIS A 36 -8.31 -13.04 7.54
N ALA A 37 -8.84 -12.65 8.70
CA ALA A 37 -9.73 -11.51 8.82
C ALA A 37 -8.99 -10.20 8.51
N LEU A 38 -9.73 -9.18 8.05
CA LEU A 38 -9.17 -7.87 7.68
C LEU A 38 -8.26 -7.29 8.76
N ASP A 39 -8.74 -7.23 10.01
CA ASP A 39 -7.98 -6.65 11.12
C ASP A 39 -6.66 -7.36 11.39
N THR A 40 -6.61 -8.68 11.19
CA THR A 40 -5.37 -9.47 11.30
C THR A 40 -4.38 -9.06 10.21
N VAL A 41 -4.84 -8.90 8.96
CA VAL A 41 -3.95 -8.49 7.88
C VAL A 41 -3.45 -7.07 8.11
N VAL A 42 -4.34 -6.16 8.51
CA VAL A 42 -4.02 -4.74 8.76
C VAL A 42 -2.97 -4.59 9.85
N ALA A 43 -3.00 -5.42 10.89
CA ALA A 43 -1.99 -5.41 11.96
C ALA A 43 -0.57 -5.77 11.47
N PHE A 44 -0.43 -6.33 10.27
CA PHE A 44 0.86 -6.69 9.67
C PHE A 44 1.36 -5.68 8.62
N VAL A 45 0.54 -4.69 8.24
CA VAL A 45 0.89 -3.68 7.24
C VAL A 45 1.87 -2.65 7.83
N GLY A 46 2.87 -2.25 7.02
CA GLY A 46 3.83 -1.20 7.36
C GLY A 46 5.28 -1.54 7.00
N ASP A 47 5.67 -2.81 7.10
CA ASP A 47 7.08 -3.24 6.92
C ASP A 47 7.39 -3.80 5.51
N GLY A 48 6.55 -3.46 4.52
CA GLY A 48 6.68 -3.92 3.14
C GLY A 48 6.07 -5.31 2.86
N ALA A 49 5.94 -5.64 1.57
CA ALA A 49 5.21 -6.83 1.10
C ALA A 49 5.84 -8.15 1.57
N ALA A 50 7.17 -8.28 1.55
CA ALA A 50 7.85 -9.49 1.99
C ALA A 50 7.59 -9.81 3.47
N ARG A 51 7.63 -8.79 4.34
CA ARG A 51 7.32 -8.95 5.78
C ARG A 51 5.84 -9.25 6.01
N LEU A 52 4.96 -8.61 5.25
CA LEU A 52 3.53 -8.95 5.26
C LEU A 52 3.32 -10.42 4.95
N ILE A 53 3.89 -10.93 3.85
CA ILE A 53 3.76 -12.33 3.45
C ILE A 53 4.39 -13.29 4.46
N GLU A 54 5.55 -12.97 5.01
CA GLU A 54 6.16 -13.75 6.08
C GLU A 54 5.22 -13.91 7.29
N ARG A 55 4.64 -12.82 7.78
CA ARG A 55 3.67 -12.82 8.90
C ARG A 55 2.35 -13.51 8.54
N MET A 56 1.94 -13.37 7.28
CA MET A 56 0.75 -14.00 6.73
C MET A 56 0.94 -15.48 6.41
N THR A 57 2.16 -16.03 6.38
CA THR A 57 2.39 -17.45 6.08
C THR A 57 3.50 -18.02 6.96
N PRO A 58 3.31 -18.07 8.29
CA PRO A 58 4.37 -18.47 9.22
C PRO A 58 4.82 -19.93 9.01
N GLU A 59 3.92 -20.80 8.56
CA GLU A 59 4.19 -22.22 8.31
C GLU A 59 4.81 -22.51 6.93
N ALA A 60 4.86 -21.52 6.04
CA ALA A 60 5.47 -21.71 4.73
C ALA A 60 7.01 -21.76 4.84
N ASP A 61 7.65 -22.58 4.01
CA ASP A 61 9.10 -22.53 3.84
C ASP A 61 9.52 -21.35 2.93
N ALA A 62 10.82 -21.26 2.61
CA ALA A 62 11.33 -20.19 1.76
C ALA A 62 10.73 -20.21 0.34
N ALA A 63 10.52 -21.40 -0.24
CA ALA A 63 9.96 -21.54 -1.59
C ALA A 63 8.47 -21.18 -1.63
N GLY A 64 7.71 -21.60 -0.61
CA GLY A 64 6.31 -21.24 -0.41
C GLY A 64 6.15 -19.74 -0.21
N ARG A 65 6.98 -19.10 0.63
CA ARG A 65 6.97 -17.65 0.81
C ARG A 65 7.28 -16.88 -0.47
N ALA A 66 8.26 -17.33 -1.26
CA ALA A 66 8.59 -16.72 -2.54
C ALA A 66 7.41 -16.79 -3.53
N ARG A 67 6.75 -17.96 -3.62
CA ARG A 67 5.52 -18.12 -4.42
C ARG A 67 4.38 -17.21 -3.96
N ALA A 68 4.14 -17.14 -2.64
CA ALA A 68 3.10 -16.30 -2.08
C ALA A 68 3.37 -14.81 -2.31
N LEU A 69 4.63 -14.38 -2.20
CA LEU A 69 5.03 -13.01 -2.51
C LEU A 69 4.79 -12.66 -3.98
N ALA A 70 5.18 -13.54 -4.91
CA ALA A 70 4.92 -13.32 -6.33
C ALA A 70 3.42 -13.21 -6.62
N ALA A 71 2.61 -14.11 -6.05
CA ALA A 71 1.15 -14.07 -6.20
C ALA A 71 0.52 -12.80 -5.60
N PHE A 72 1.06 -12.33 -4.46
CA PHE A 72 0.64 -11.06 -3.87
C PHE A 72 0.96 -9.88 -4.78
N GLU A 73 2.19 -9.78 -5.27
CA GLU A 73 2.65 -8.65 -6.08
C GLU A 73 1.91 -8.56 -7.41
N GLU A 74 1.68 -9.70 -8.07
CA GLU A 74 0.89 -9.79 -9.30
C GLU A 74 -0.56 -9.33 -9.04
N PHE A 75 -1.23 -9.93 -8.04
CA PHE A 75 -2.62 -9.62 -7.75
C PHE A 75 -2.79 -8.17 -7.28
N TYR A 76 -1.95 -7.72 -6.36
CA TYR A 76 -2.04 -6.36 -5.83
C TYR A 76 -1.69 -5.32 -6.89
N GLY A 77 -0.69 -5.57 -7.74
CA GLY A 77 -0.35 -4.66 -8.84
C GLY A 77 -1.55 -4.35 -9.75
N ALA A 78 -2.36 -5.37 -10.06
CA ALA A 78 -3.56 -5.21 -10.88
C ALA A 78 -4.78 -4.64 -10.12
N HIS A 79 -4.83 -4.80 -8.79
CA HIS A 79 -6.04 -4.51 -7.99
C HIS A 79 -5.80 -3.54 -6.81
N CYS A 80 -4.71 -2.76 -6.83
CA CYS A 80 -4.36 -1.88 -5.70
C CYS A 80 -5.25 -0.63 -5.56
N CYS A 81 -6.23 -0.42 -6.44
CA CYS A 81 -7.12 0.75 -6.43
C CYS A 81 -8.58 0.35 -6.62
N VAL A 82 -8.98 -0.86 -6.19
CA VAL A 82 -10.38 -1.30 -6.32
C VAL A 82 -11.23 -0.68 -5.22
N ASP A 83 -10.83 -0.88 -3.97
CA ASP A 83 -11.50 -0.32 -2.79
C ASP A 83 -10.66 0.76 -2.08
N THR A 84 -9.42 0.99 -2.53
CA THR A 84 -8.55 2.01 -1.95
C THR A 84 -9.11 3.42 -2.16
N VAL A 85 -9.19 4.20 -1.08
CA VAL A 85 -9.70 5.58 -1.09
C VAL A 85 -8.72 6.55 -0.46
N VAL A 86 -8.77 7.82 -0.88
CA VAL A 86 -8.03 8.90 -0.21
C VAL A 86 -8.71 9.24 1.12
N TYR A 87 -7.94 9.38 2.20
CA TYR A 87 -8.52 9.75 3.48
C TYR A 87 -9.21 11.13 3.42
N PRO A 88 -10.32 11.33 4.16
CA PRO A 88 -11.00 12.61 4.23
C PRO A 88 -10.05 13.75 4.63
N GLY A 89 -10.10 14.85 3.88
CA GLY A 89 -9.29 16.04 4.15
C GLY A 89 -7.87 16.04 3.57
N ILE A 90 -7.34 14.90 3.09
CA ILE A 90 -5.98 14.85 2.51
C ILE A 90 -5.84 15.77 1.30
N VAL A 91 -6.81 15.78 0.39
CA VAL A 91 -6.76 16.66 -0.79
C VAL A 91 -6.71 18.14 -0.38
N ALA A 92 -7.48 18.54 0.64
CA ALA A 92 -7.48 19.90 1.16
C ALA A 92 -6.15 20.26 1.85
N LEU A 93 -5.57 19.32 2.60
CA LEU A 93 -4.26 19.47 3.23
C LEU A 93 -3.15 19.67 2.19
N LEU A 94 -3.09 18.80 1.17
CA LEU A 94 -2.08 18.90 0.11
C LEU A 94 -2.20 20.23 -0.64
N ALA A 95 -3.42 20.66 -0.96
CA ALA A 95 -3.67 21.95 -1.58
C ALA A 95 -3.21 23.13 -0.71
N ALA A 96 -3.50 23.11 0.59
CA ALA A 96 -3.10 24.16 1.51
C ALA A 96 -1.56 24.25 1.67
N LEU A 97 -0.88 23.11 1.74
CA LEU A 97 0.58 23.06 1.84
C LEU A 97 1.23 23.59 0.54
N GLN A 98 0.72 23.17 -0.62
CA GLN A 98 1.24 23.67 -1.90
C GLN A 98 1.00 25.18 -2.07
N ALA A 99 -0.18 25.68 -1.70
CA ALA A 99 -0.49 27.11 -1.70
C ALA A 99 0.41 27.91 -0.75
N ALA A 100 0.84 27.29 0.35
CA ALA A 100 1.83 27.84 1.25
C ALA A 100 3.29 27.68 0.73
N GLY A 101 3.52 27.16 -0.47
CA GLY A 101 4.86 27.02 -1.06
C GLY A 101 5.69 25.89 -0.45
N TRP A 102 5.05 24.81 0.00
CA TRP A 102 5.74 23.57 0.36
C TRP A 102 5.95 22.68 -0.86
N THR A 103 7.13 22.09 -0.95
CA THR A 103 7.37 20.90 -1.80
C THR A 103 6.83 19.68 -1.07
N LEU A 104 6.11 18.81 -1.77
CA LEU A 104 5.52 17.59 -1.22
C LEU A 104 6.19 16.37 -1.85
N ALA A 105 6.50 15.38 -1.04
CA ALA A 105 7.08 14.11 -1.48
C ALA A 105 6.39 12.93 -0.80
N VAL A 106 6.45 11.76 -1.42
CA VAL A 106 6.04 10.48 -0.82
C VAL A 106 7.27 9.64 -0.52
N ALA A 107 7.37 9.10 0.69
CA ALA A 107 8.35 8.10 1.07
C ALA A 107 7.62 6.92 1.72
N THR A 108 7.57 5.78 1.03
CA THR A 108 6.80 4.61 1.43
C THR A 108 7.55 3.32 1.14
N ASN A 109 7.21 2.24 1.86
CA ASN A 109 7.75 0.90 1.61
C ASN A 109 7.10 0.21 0.39
N LYS A 110 6.07 0.81 -0.20
CA LYS A 110 5.43 0.33 -1.42
C LYS A 110 6.37 0.56 -2.63
N PRO A 111 6.55 -0.43 -3.53
CA PRO A 111 7.41 -0.28 -4.71
C PRO A 111 7.02 0.94 -5.57
N ASP A 112 8.02 1.69 -6.06
CA ASP A 112 7.83 2.98 -6.77
C ASP A 112 6.81 2.90 -7.92
N ALA A 113 6.89 1.89 -8.79
CA ALA A 113 5.96 1.73 -9.90
C ALA A 113 4.49 1.59 -9.43
N MET A 114 4.27 0.88 -8.32
CA MET A 114 2.95 0.69 -7.74
C MET A 114 2.47 1.95 -7.02
N THR A 115 3.37 2.64 -6.33
CA THR A 115 3.12 3.97 -5.74
C THR A 115 2.67 4.97 -6.79
N ARG A 116 3.37 5.07 -7.93
CA ARG A 116 3.00 5.96 -9.04
C ARG A 116 1.63 5.60 -9.64
N THR A 117 1.38 4.32 -9.86
CA THR A 117 0.09 3.84 -10.38
C THR A 117 -1.06 4.22 -9.46
N MET A 118 -0.90 4.00 -8.14
CA MET A 118 -1.92 4.33 -7.15
C MET A 118 -2.14 5.84 -7.03
N LEU A 119 -1.07 6.64 -6.96
CA LEU A 119 -1.18 8.10 -6.94
C LEU A 119 -1.87 8.64 -8.20
N ALA A 120 -1.62 8.06 -9.37
CA ALA A 120 -2.29 8.44 -10.61
C ALA A 120 -3.78 8.07 -10.58
N GLY A 121 -4.10 6.82 -10.21
CA GLY A 121 -5.48 6.32 -10.13
C GLY A 121 -6.36 7.08 -9.14
N LEU A 122 -5.77 7.58 -8.05
CA LEU A 122 -6.45 8.38 -7.03
C LEU A 122 -6.41 9.89 -7.29
N GLY A 123 -5.83 10.33 -8.42
CA GLY A 123 -5.72 11.75 -8.77
C GLY A 123 -4.81 12.55 -7.83
N LEU A 124 -3.90 11.88 -7.12
CA LEU A 124 -2.95 12.49 -6.17
C LEU A 124 -1.58 12.81 -6.79
N ALA A 125 -1.23 12.20 -7.92
CA ALA A 125 0.10 12.35 -8.53
C ALA A 125 0.51 13.82 -8.74
N ARG A 126 -0.44 14.70 -9.06
CA ARG A 126 -0.21 16.13 -9.31
C ARG A 126 0.34 16.91 -8.11
N TRP A 127 0.23 16.38 -6.89
CA TRP A 127 0.63 17.09 -5.67
C TRP A 127 2.11 16.92 -5.35
N PHE A 128 2.76 15.88 -5.87
CA PHE A 128 4.10 15.47 -5.45
C PHE A 128 5.13 15.75 -6.54
N ALA A 129 6.35 16.14 -6.10
CA ALA A 129 7.51 16.38 -6.96
C ALA A 129 8.27 15.08 -7.29
#